data_AF-A0A534MUM4-F1
#
_entry.id   AF-A0A534MUM4-F1
#
_cell.length_a   1.000
_cell.length_b   1.000
_cell.length_c   1.000
_cell.angle_alpha   90.00
_cell.angle_beta   90.00
_cell.angle_gamma   90.00
#
_symmetry.space_group_name_H-M   'P 1'
#
loop_
_entity.id
_entity.type
_entity.pdbx_description
1 polymer ?
#
loop_
_entity_poly.entity_id
_entity_poly.type
_entity_poly.pdbx_seq_one_letter_code
_entity_poly.pdbx_strand_id
1 'polypeptide(L)'
;MAERKHRARVTGLGGIFFKAKDPKAMVEWYRRHLGIRIEDTVALFAWRGGEDGKVEGHTVWSIFPADTKYFGDGAPFMINYRVKDLDAVLASLRREGVS
;
A
#
# COMPACT_ATOMS: atom_id res chain seq x y z
N MET A 1 18.71 7.16 -29.75
CA MET A 1 17.83 7.44 -28.60
C MET A 1 17.12 6.14 -28.26
N ALA A 2 17.60 5.39 -27.27
CA ALA A 2 16.95 4.15 -26.88
C ALA A 2 15.64 4.49 -26.15
N GLU A 3 14.53 4.08 -26.73
CA GLU A 3 13.22 4.08 -26.10
C GLU A 3 13.37 3.44 -24.71
N ARG A 4 13.22 4.20 -23.62
CA ARG A 4 13.06 3.60 -22.29
C ARG A 4 11.73 2.90 -22.33
N LYS A 5 11.73 1.63 -22.76
CA LYS A 5 10.63 0.70 -22.59
C LYS A 5 10.43 0.59 -21.08
N HIS A 6 9.65 1.49 -20.51
CA HIS A 6 9.40 1.55 -19.07
C HIS A 6 8.51 0.35 -18.77
N ARG A 7 9.14 -0.80 -18.56
CA ARG A 7 8.45 -1.98 -18.02
C ARG A 7 7.82 -1.51 -16.73
N ALA A 8 6.49 -1.52 -16.66
CA ALA A 8 5.77 -1.19 -15.46
C ALA A 8 6.30 -2.09 -14.33
N ARG A 9 7.03 -1.49 -13.38
CA ARG A 9 7.66 -2.19 -12.25
C ARG A 9 6.61 -2.60 -11.21
N VAL A 10 5.57 -1.78 -11.11
CA VAL A 10 4.43 -1.94 -10.21
C VAL A 10 3.31 -2.73 -10.91
N THR A 11 2.77 -3.72 -10.20
CA THR A 11 1.66 -4.57 -10.63
C THR A 11 0.36 -4.30 -9.85
N GLY A 12 0.39 -3.33 -8.94
CA GLY A 12 -0.78 -2.83 -8.22
C GLY A 12 -0.44 -2.32 -6.82
N LEU A 13 -1.47 -2.09 -6.02
CA LEU A 13 -1.34 -1.65 -4.63
C LEU A 13 -1.22 -2.85 -3.69
N GLY A 14 -0.16 -2.83 -2.90
CA GLY A 14 0.03 -3.74 -1.77
C GLY A 14 -0.70 -3.23 -0.54
N GLY A 15 -0.60 -1.92 -0.26
CA GLY A 15 -1.33 -1.32 0.84
C GLY A 15 -1.29 0.19 0.89
N ILE A 16 -2.24 0.76 1.63
CA ILE A 16 -2.37 2.17 1.96
C ILE A 16 -2.40 2.26 3.48
N PHE A 17 -1.46 3.02 4.03
CA PHE A 17 -1.26 3.17 5.46
C PHE A 17 -1.27 4.66 5.77
N PHE A 18 -2.09 5.11 6.71
CA PHE A 18 -2.23 6.55 6.96
C PHE A 18 -2.46 6.86 8.43
N LYS A 19 -2.03 8.06 8.81
CA LYS A 19 -2.14 8.55 10.19
C LYS A 19 -3.53 9.13 10.45
N ALA A 20 -4.04 8.91 11.66
CA ALA A 20 -5.25 9.52 12.19
C ALA A 20 -5.00 10.05 13.60
N LYS A 21 -5.55 11.22 13.91
CA LYS A 21 -5.51 11.79 15.27
C LYS A 21 -6.20 10.88 16.28
N ASP A 22 -7.29 10.24 15.86
CA ASP A 22 -8.00 9.23 16.63
C ASP A 22 -8.27 8.01 15.73
N PRO A 23 -7.38 6.99 15.77
CA PRO A 23 -7.56 5.77 15.00
C PRO A 23 -8.86 5.04 15.33
N LYS A 24 -9.30 5.04 16.59
CA LYS A 24 -10.52 4.35 17.00
C LYS A 24 -11.76 5.02 16.40
N ALA A 25 -11.85 6.34 16.49
CA ALA A 25 -12.95 7.07 15.86
C ALA A 25 -12.96 6.91 14.34
N MET A 26 -11.77 6.90 13.71
CA MET A 26 -11.65 6.67 12.26
C MET A 26 -12.13 5.27 11.87
N VAL A 27 -11.74 4.24 12.62
CA VAL A 27 -12.20 2.85 12.41
C VAL A 27 -13.72 2.76 12.51
N GLU A 28 -14.30 3.33 13.57
CA GLU A 28 -15.76 3.33 13.76
C GLU A 28 -16.49 4.09 12.66
N TRP A 29 -15.91 5.19 12.17
CA TRP A 29 -16.47 5.93 11.05
C TRP A 29 -16.50 5.07 9.78
N TYR A 30 -15.39 4.39 9.45
CA TYR A 30 -15.33 3.51 8.28
C TYR A 30 -16.29 2.33 8.39
N ARG A 31 -16.40 1.70 9.56
CA ARG A 31 -17.36 0.61 9.82
C ARG A 31 -18.80 1.09 9.64
N ARG A 32 -19.15 2.21 10.28
CA ARG A 32 -20.53 2.74 10.30
C ARG A 32 -20.99 3.24 8.94
N HIS A 33 -20.14 4.02 8.26
CA HIS A 33 -20.58 4.78 7.08
C HIS A 33 -20.27 4.07 5.77
N LEU A 34 -19.21 3.27 5.72
CA LEU A 34 -18.77 2.59 4.49
C LEU A 34 -18.82 1.07 4.59
N GLY A 35 -19.16 0.51 5.76
CA GLY A 35 -19.26 -0.94 5.96
C GLY A 35 -17.92 -1.66 5.84
N ILE A 36 -16.79 -0.95 5.94
CA ILE A 36 -15.47 -1.58 5.80
C ILE A 36 -15.21 -2.42 7.04
N ARG A 37 -14.94 -3.72 6.81
CA ARG A 37 -14.56 -4.66 7.85
C ARG A 37 -13.11 -4.43 8.24
N ILE A 38 -12.93 -3.56 9.23
CA ILE A 38 -11.63 -3.33 9.87
C ILE A 38 -11.53 -4.23 11.09
N GLU A 39 -10.43 -4.94 11.24
CA GLU A 39 -10.03 -5.69 12.43
C GLU A 39 -8.87 -4.94 13.10
N ASP A 40 -9.04 -4.58 14.38
CA ASP A 40 -8.23 -3.59 15.08
C ASP A 40 -8.12 -2.25 14.32
N THR A 41 -7.12 -2.12 13.46
CA THR A 41 -6.86 -0.93 12.62
C THR A 41 -6.56 -1.30 11.16
N VAL A 42 -6.76 -2.55 10.78
CA VAL A 42 -6.42 -3.11 9.47
C VAL A 42 -7.66 -3.67 8.79
N ALA A 43 -7.88 -3.30 7.54
CA ALA A 43 -8.79 -3.98 6.62
C ALA A 43 -8.01 -4.61 5.46
N LEU A 44 -8.51 -5.74 4.96
CA LEU A 44 -7.98 -6.42 3.80
C LEU A 44 -9.01 -6.37 2.66
N PHE A 45 -8.65 -5.70 1.57
CA PHE A 45 -9.46 -5.72 0.36
C PHE A 45 -8.99 -6.85 -0.54
N ALA A 46 -9.73 -7.97 -0.51
CA ALA A 46 -9.48 -9.09 -1.39
C ALA A 46 -9.80 -8.74 -2.85
N TRP A 47 -8.97 -9.21 -3.77
CA TRP A 47 -9.18 -9.08 -5.20
C TRP A 47 -8.66 -10.32 -5.92
N ARG A 48 -9.16 -10.52 -7.13
CA ARG A 48 -8.65 -11.48 -8.10
C ARG A 48 -8.21 -10.75 -9.36
N GLY A 49 -7.15 -11.23 -9.99
CA GLY A 49 -6.56 -10.61 -11.17
C GLY A 49 -5.75 -11.60 -11.99
N GLY A 50 -4.92 -11.07 -12.89
CA GLY A 50 -4.27 -11.86 -13.93
C GLY A 50 -5.23 -12.14 -15.10
N GLU A 51 -4.69 -12.51 -16.26
CA GLU A 51 -5.47 -12.74 -17.48
C GLU A 51 -6.51 -13.87 -17.31
N ASP A 52 -6.22 -14.84 -16.45
CA ASP A 52 -7.11 -15.97 -16.14
C ASP A 52 -7.94 -15.77 -14.86
N GLY A 53 -7.80 -14.63 -14.18
CA GLY A 53 -8.51 -14.31 -12.94
C GLY A 53 -8.12 -15.18 -11.73
N LYS A 54 -7.02 -15.96 -11.81
CA LYS A 54 -6.63 -16.89 -10.75
C LYS A 54 -5.66 -16.31 -9.73
N VAL A 55 -5.09 -15.14 -10.01
CA VAL A 55 -4.19 -14.49 -9.06
C VAL A 55 -5.03 -13.86 -7.97
N GLU A 56 -4.98 -14.43 -6.77
CA GLU A 56 -5.60 -13.85 -5.59
C GLU A 56 -4.64 -12.91 -4.87
N GLY A 57 -5.17 -11.87 -4.25
CA GLY A 57 -4.38 -11.04 -3.37
C GLY A 57 -5.23 -10.09 -2.56
N HIS A 58 -4.55 -9.31 -1.74
CA HIS A 58 -5.17 -8.33 -0.86
C HIS A 58 -4.48 -6.99 -1.02
N THR A 59 -5.25 -5.92 -0.87
CA THR A 59 -4.71 -4.59 -0.59
C THR A 59 -4.97 -4.27 0.87
N VAL A 60 -3.90 -3.97 1.61
CA VAL A 60 -3.97 -3.60 3.02
C VAL A 60 -4.46 -2.17 3.15
N TRP A 61 -5.38 -1.92 4.06
CA TRP A 61 -5.83 -0.59 4.45
C TRP A 61 -5.64 -0.43 5.94
N SER A 62 -4.70 0.41 6.37
CA SER A 62 -4.27 0.45 7.76
C SER A 62 -4.18 1.86 8.33
N ILE A 63 -4.70 2.02 9.55
CA ILE A 63 -4.85 3.29 10.25
C ILE A 63 -3.87 3.33 11.42
N PHE A 64 -3.01 4.34 11.46
CA PHE A 64 -1.98 4.51 12.49
C PHE A 64 -2.28 5.73 13.39
N PRO A 65 -1.81 5.74 14.65
CA PRO A 65 -1.77 6.94 15.47
C PRO A 65 -1.00 8.08 14.80
N ALA A 66 -1.44 9.32 14.99
CA ALA A 66 -0.80 10.51 14.40
C ALA A 66 0.65 10.73 14.85
N ASP A 67 1.01 10.24 16.03
CA ASP A 67 2.33 10.34 16.64
C ASP A 67 3.24 9.15 16.32
N THR A 68 2.80 8.19 15.48
CA THR A 68 3.66 7.06 15.08
C THR A 68 4.92 7.54 14.38
N LYS A 69 6.05 6.90 14.72
CA LYS A 69 7.35 7.08 14.04
C LYS A 69 7.53 6.13 12.85
N TYR A 70 6.57 5.23 12.60
CA TYR A 70 6.70 4.16 11.61
C TYR A 70 6.86 4.66 10.16
N PHE A 71 6.29 5.81 9.81
CA PHE A 71 6.43 6.41 8.47
C PHE A 71 7.64 7.33 8.30
N GLY A 72 8.51 7.42 9.32
CA GLY A 72 9.54 8.45 9.39
C GLY A 72 8.96 9.84 9.68
N ASP A 73 9.77 10.86 9.41
CA ASP A 73 9.46 12.24 9.77
C ASP A 73 8.51 12.89 8.75
N GLY A 74 7.41 13.45 9.25
CA GLY A 74 6.50 14.31 8.48
C GLY A 74 5.55 13.62 7.49
N ALA A 75 5.73 12.32 7.16
CA ALA A 75 4.86 11.64 6.22
C ALA A 75 3.45 11.35 6.81
N PRO A 76 2.35 11.86 6.21
CA PRO A 76 0.99 11.60 6.68
C PRO A 76 0.47 10.21 6.28
N PHE A 77 1.08 9.59 5.27
CA PHE A 77 0.73 8.27 4.78
C PHE A 77 1.93 7.57 4.12
N MET A 78 1.83 6.27 3.95
CA MET A 78 2.73 5.41 3.20
C MET A 78 1.91 4.57 2.22
N ILE A 79 2.40 4.42 0.99
CA ILE A 79 1.81 3.54 -0.03
C ILE A 79 2.80 2.41 -0.29
N ASN A 80 2.30 1.18 -0.29
CA ASN A 80 3.06 0.01 -0.72
C ASN A 80 2.57 -0.44 -2.09
N TYR A 81 3.52 -0.71 -2.97
CA TYR A 81 3.26 -1.25 -4.30
C TYR A 81 3.56 -2.73 -4.33
N ARG A 82 2.72 -3.49 -5.03
CA ARG A 82 3.10 -4.84 -5.48
C ARG A 82 3.99 -4.69 -6.68
N VAL A 83 5.02 -5.53 -6.75
CA VAL A 83 5.95 -5.59 -7.86
C VAL A 83 6.12 -7.05 -8.26
N LYS A 84 6.49 -7.29 -9.51
CA LYS A 84 6.72 -8.66 -9.99
C LYS A 84 7.97 -9.28 -9.35
N ASP A 85 8.97 -8.46 -9.08
CA ASP A 85 10.27 -8.86 -8.55
C ASP A 85 10.81 -7.72 -7.68
N LEU A 86 10.80 -7.94 -6.36
CA LEU A 86 11.21 -6.92 -5.39
C LEU A 86 12.72 -6.63 -5.49
N ASP A 87 13.54 -7.67 -5.60
CA ASP A 87 14.99 -7.53 -5.64
C ASP A 87 15.44 -6.79 -6.89
N ALA A 88 14.84 -7.09 -8.05
CA ALA A 88 15.13 -6.40 -9.30
C ALA A 88 14.72 -4.91 -9.24
N VAL A 89 13.57 -4.60 -8.62
CA VAL A 89 13.13 -3.20 -8.44
C VAL A 89 14.08 -2.45 -7.51
N LEU A 90 14.42 -3.02 -6.35
CA LEU A 90 15.35 -2.41 -5.39
C LEU A 90 16.73 -2.20 -6.01
N ALA A 91 17.26 -3.18 -6.76
CA ALA A 91 18.53 -3.05 -7.46
C ALA A 91 18.49 -1.93 -8.52
N SER A 92 17.37 -1.76 -9.24
CA SER A 92 17.21 -0.68 -10.20
C SER A 92 17.16 0.69 -9.53
N LEU A 93 16.40 0.82 -8.44
CA LEU A 93 16.28 2.06 -7.69
C LEU A 93 17.62 2.52 -7.13
N ARG A 94 18.41 1.59 -6.57
CA ARG A 94 19.77 1.88 -6.08
C ARG A 94 20.70 2.36 -7.20
N ARG A 95 20.66 1.72 -8.38
CA ARG A 95 21.44 2.17 -9.56
C ARG A 95 21.00 3.54 -10.07
N GLU A 96 19.73 3.90 -9.85
CA GLU A 96 19.16 5.20 -10.20
C GLU A 96 19.41 6.28 -9.13
N GLY A 97 20.11 5.95 -8.04
CA GLY A 97 20.42 6.89 -6.96
C GLY A 97 19.27 7.15 -5.98
N VAL A 98 18.24 6.30 -6.00
CA VAL A 98 17.12 6.36 -5.05
C VAL A 98 17.50 5.60 -3.78
N SER A 99 17.38 6.27 -2.62
CA SER A 99 17.70 5.76 -1.27
C SER A 99 16.47 5.30 -0.51
#